data_AF-A0A521WE69-F1
#
_entry.id   AF-A0A521WE69-F1
#
_cell.length_a   1.000
_cell.length_b   1.000
_cell.length_c   1.000
_cell.angle_alpha   90.00
_cell.angle_beta   90.00
_cell.angle_gamma   90.00
#
_symmetry.space_group_name_H-M   'P 1'
#
loop_
_entity.id
_entity.type
_entity.pdbx_description
1 polymer ?
#
loop_
_entity_poly.entity_id
_entity_poly.type
_entity_poly.pdbx_seq_one_letter_code
_entity_poly.pdbx_strand_id
1 'polypeptide(L)'
;MNDSRTTPGIPDPPLPFTGGRIPRDEAERRQVEWRVMAQYFVAPALSFAAVAAGISLGWPRLAATGVLGLGLSILANGLLAVRERRLLFIRGGTLTRREYRYFIYEGLAAVPYGLAITIAGTLLAVPAVLFLAGVEPEAMRAAVLARPHLLLIPGGSGLLLHGLGFCIGFGREAQSPHDRVAIALLHLPALLGGLILVALGGALLAIGLTEWLAPAVFRARFESLFGNPWPFS
;
A
#
# COMPACT_ATOMS: atom_id res chain seq x y z
N MET A 1 34.11 -32.87 11.36
CA MET A 1 33.15 -32.89 10.24
C MET A 1 31.80 -32.42 10.78
N ASN A 2 31.52 -31.13 10.64
CA ASN A 2 30.26 -30.53 11.07
C ASN A 2 29.30 -30.54 9.89
N ASP A 3 28.25 -31.34 10.01
CA ASP A 3 27.22 -31.55 9.00
C ASP A 3 26.23 -30.37 9.06
N SER A 4 26.48 -29.35 8.24
CA SER A 4 25.59 -28.20 8.07
C SER A 4 24.34 -28.65 7.33
N ARG A 5 23.35 -29.16 8.07
CA ARG A 5 22.01 -29.41 7.55
C ARG A 5 21.40 -28.09 7.08
N THR A 6 21.57 -27.80 5.80
CA THR A 6 20.78 -26.85 5.04
C THR A 6 19.32 -27.23 5.22
N THR A 7 18.60 -26.45 6.03
CA THR A 7 17.16 -26.61 6.18
C THR A 7 16.55 -26.44 4.79
N PRO A 8 15.71 -27.38 4.30
CA PRO A 8 15.07 -27.22 3.00
C PRO A 8 14.26 -25.93 3.04
N GLY A 9 14.66 -24.95 2.24
CA GLY A 9 13.92 -23.70 2.12
C GLY A 9 12.51 -24.05 1.67
N ILE A 10 11.51 -23.73 2.49
CA ILE A 10 10.12 -23.72 2.02
C ILE A 10 10.13 -22.77 0.81
N PRO A 11 9.76 -23.22 -0.40
CA PRO A 11 9.77 -22.36 -1.56
C PRO A 11 8.85 -21.18 -1.27
N ASP A 12 9.44 -19.99 -1.24
CA ASP A 12 8.70 -18.77 -1.02
C ASP A 12 7.71 -18.62 -2.19
N PRO A 13 6.40 -18.46 -1.94
CA PRO A 13 5.49 -18.06 -2.99
C PRO A 13 6.01 -16.73 -3.55
N PRO A 14 5.95 -16.54 -4.87
CA PRO A 14 6.50 -15.36 -5.52
C PRO A 14 5.76 -14.11 -5.02
N LEU A 15 6.37 -13.40 -4.08
CA LEU A 15 6.08 -12.00 -3.86
C LEU A 15 6.85 -11.19 -4.92
N PRO A 16 6.39 -9.97 -5.27
CA PRO A 16 7.02 -9.08 -6.25
C PRO A 16 8.39 -8.55 -5.84
N PHE A 17 9.11 -9.28 -5.01
CA PHE A 17 10.38 -8.87 -4.49
C PHE A 17 11.35 -10.01 -4.69
N THR A 18 12.18 -9.87 -5.70
CA THR A 18 13.33 -10.74 -5.87
C THR A 18 14.33 -10.45 -4.74
N GLY A 19 14.62 -11.45 -3.90
CA GLY A 19 15.70 -11.33 -2.91
C GLY A 19 15.27 -10.89 -1.50
N GLY A 20 14.10 -11.31 -1.05
CA GLY A 20 13.78 -11.29 0.38
C GLY A 20 14.86 -12.04 1.17
N ARG A 21 15.41 -11.40 2.21
CA ARG A 21 16.38 -12.02 3.09
C ARG A 21 15.95 -11.93 4.54
N ILE A 22 16.42 -12.90 5.33
CA ILE A 22 16.40 -12.80 6.78
C ILE A 22 17.46 -11.78 7.24
N PRO A 23 17.33 -11.21 8.45
CA PRO A 23 18.40 -10.44 9.07
C PRO A 23 19.73 -11.21 9.09
N ARG A 24 20.84 -10.50 8.84
CA ARG A 24 22.20 -11.08 8.73
C ARG A 24 22.77 -11.49 10.08
N ASP A 25 22.43 -10.74 11.11
CA ASP A 25 22.92 -10.92 12.47
C ASP A 25 21.83 -10.57 13.50
N GLU A 26 22.12 -10.84 14.77
CA GLU A 26 21.19 -10.62 15.88
C GLU A 26 20.93 -9.12 16.16
N ALA A 27 21.83 -8.22 15.74
CA ALA A 27 21.63 -6.79 15.89
C ALA A 27 20.62 -6.26 14.85
N GLU A 28 20.79 -6.62 13.58
CA GLU A 28 19.83 -6.32 12.52
C GLU A 28 18.48 -6.98 12.81
N ARG A 29 18.48 -8.21 13.34
CA ARG A 29 17.24 -8.90 13.75
C ARG A 29 16.49 -8.09 14.80
N ARG A 30 17.15 -7.69 15.88
CA ARG A 30 16.52 -6.87 16.94
C ARG A 30 16.03 -5.53 16.42
N GLN A 31 16.77 -4.89 15.51
CA GLN A 31 16.33 -3.65 14.88
C GLN A 31 15.07 -3.84 14.03
N VAL A 32 15.05 -4.87 13.17
CA VAL A 32 13.89 -5.19 12.33
C VAL A 32 12.70 -5.59 13.18
N GLU A 33 12.90 -6.43 14.18
CA GLU A 33 11.88 -6.84 15.13
C GLU A 33 11.27 -5.62 15.83
N TRP A 34 12.09 -4.75 16.41
CA TRP A 34 11.61 -3.54 17.08
C TRP A 34 10.80 -2.66 16.13
N ARG A 35 11.31 -2.41 14.91
CA ARG A 35 10.60 -1.60 13.90
C ARG A 35 9.28 -2.22 13.54
N VAL A 36 9.27 -3.52 13.23
CA VAL A 36 8.07 -4.21 12.81
C VAL A 36 7.03 -4.24 13.93
N MET A 37 7.43 -4.58 15.15
CA MET A 37 6.57 -4.55 16.33
C MET A 37 6.00 -3.15 16.56
N ALA A 38 6.85 -2.12 16.59
CA ALA A 38 6.42 -0.75 16.84
C ALA A 38 5.45 -0.25 15.75
N GLN A 39 5.78 -0.46 14.48
CA GLN A 39 5.10 0.19 13.35
C GLN A 39 3.89 -0.58 12.81
N TYR A 40 3.90 -1.92 12.89
CA TYR A 40 2.83 -2.75 12.33
C TYR A 40 1.91 -3.34 13.40
N PHE A 41 2.32 -3.34 14.68
CA PHE A 41 1.51 -3.89 15.77
C PHE A 41 1.16 -2.85 16.83
N VAL A 42 2.16 -2.27 17.51
CA VAL A 42 1.92 -1.39 18.65
C VAL A 42 1.22 -0.10 18.23
N ALA A 43 1.78 0.65 17.27
CA ALA A 43 1.18 1.91 16.85
C ALA A 43 -0.21 1.73 16.21
N PRO A 44 -0.45 0.73 15.34
CA PRO A 44 -1.80 0.42 14.88
C PRO A 44 -2.74 -0.01 16.02
N ALA A 45 -2.30 -0.85 16.95
CA ALA A 45 -3.14 -1.30 18.07
C ALA A 45 -3.56 -0.14 18.98
N LEU A 46 -2.63 0.76 19.32
CA LEU A 46 -2.94 1.97 20.09
C LEU A 46 -3.90 2.89 19.31
N SER A 47 -3.69 3.03 18.01
CA SER A 47 -4.56 3.82 17.13
C SER A 47 -5.98 3.23 17.09
N PHE A 48 -6.13 1.91 16.92
CA PHE A 48 -7.41 1.23 16.98
C PHE A 48 -8.06 1.31 18.35
N ALA A 49 -7.29 1.20 19.43
CA ALA A 49 -7.80 1.37 20.78
C ALA A 49 -8.36 2.79 20.99
N ALA A 50 -7.67 3.82 20.50
CA ALA A 50 -8.16 5.20 20.54
C ALA A 50 -9.42 5.39 19.67
N VAL A 51 -9.49 4.80 18.47
CA VAL A 51 -10.70 4.79 17.63
C VAL A 51 -11.87 4.14 18.38
N ALA A 52 -11.68 2.93 18.88
CA ALA A 52 -12.72 2.17 19.57
C ALA A 52 -13.18 2.87 20.85
N ALA A 53 -12.24 3.36 21.67
CA ALA A 53 -12.57 4.13 22.88
C ALA A 53 -13.29 5.43 22.54
N GLY A 54 -12.82 6.17 21.53
CA GLY A 54 -13.47 7.41 21.08
C GLY A 54 -14.91 7.18 20.62
N ILE A 55 -15.17 6.11 19.87
CA ILE A 55 -16.53 5.74 19.46
C ILE A 55 -17.39 5.35 20.67
N SER A 56 -16.90 4.44 21.51
CA SER A 56 -17.65 3.91 22.67
C SER A 56 -17.96 4.97 23.71
N LEU A 57 -17.10 5.97 23.87
CA LEU A 57 -17.27 7.06 24.84
C LEU A 57 -17.98 8.28 24.25
N GLY A 58 -18.36 8.26 22.96
CA GLY A 58 -18.93 9.44 22.28
C GLY A 58 -17.94 10.60 22.18
N TRP A 59 -16.63 10.33 22.16
CA TRP A 59 -15.57 11.32 22.06
C TRP A 59 -14.93 11.30 20.65
N PRO A 60 -15.52 12.02 19.68
CA PRO A 60 -15.10 11.94 18.28
C PRO A 60 -13.67 12.47 18.05
N ARG A 61 -13.18 13.40 18.89
CA ARG A 61 -11.79 13.87 18.84
C ARG A 61 -10.79 12.77 19.22
N LEU A 62 -11.11 11.92 20.19
CA LEU A 62 -10.27 10.76 20.51
C LEU A 62 -10.23 9.76 19.36
N ALA A 63 -11.39 9.52 18.73
CA ALA A 63 -11.46 8.65 17.56
C ALA A 63 -10.63 9.20 16.39
N ALA A 64 -10.74 10.50 16.11
CA ALA A 64 -9.96 11.17 15.07
C ALA A 64 -8.45 11.15 15.37
N THR A 65 -8.03 11.32 16.62
CA THR A 65 -6.63 11.15 17.03
C THR A 65 -6.13 9.73 16.75
N GLY A 66 -6.97 8.72 16.99
CA GLY A 66 -6.67 7.33 16.62
C GLY A 66 -6.50 7.15 15.10
N VAL A 67 -7.41 7.71 14.29
CA VAL A 67 -7.29 7.68 12.82
C VAL A 67 -6.02 8.40 12.35
N LEU A 68 -5.69 9.54 12.94
CA LEU A 68 -4.47 10.29 12.64
C LEU A 68 -3.22 9.45 12.98
N GLY A 69 -3.19 8.81 14.15
CA GLY A 69 -2.11 7.92 14.55
C GLY A 69 -1.89 6.77 13.56
N LEU A 70 -2.99 6.17 13.07
CA LEU A 70 -2.93 5.13 12.05
C LEU A 70 -2.38 5.68 10.73
N GLY A 71 -2.89 6.83 10.27
CA GLY A 71 -2.44 7.50 9.05
C GLY A 71 -0.95 7.86 9.10
N LEU A 72 -0.47 8.42 10.20
CA LEU A 72 0.94 8.77 10.41
C LEU A 72 1.84 7.54 10.48
N SER A 73 1.38 6.45 11.09
CA SER A 73 2.13 5.18 11.13
C SER A 73 2.31 4.60 9.72
N ILE A 74 1.23 4.60 8.93
CA ILE A 74 1.24 4.17 7.53
C ILE A 74 2.16 5.09 6.71
N LEU A 75 2.06 6.41 6.86
CA LEU A 75 2.94 7.37 6.20
C LEU A 75 4.42 7.11 6.50
N ALA A 76 4.76 6.91 7.78
CA ALA A 76 6.13 6.60 8.20
C ALA A 76 6.65 5.32 7.54
N ASN A 77 5.82 4.26 7.49
CA ASN A 77 6.17 3.01 6.80
C ASN A 77 6.41 3.22 5.30
N GLY A 78 5.54 3.98 4.63
CA GLY A 78 5.70 4.31 3.22
C GLY A 78 6.98 5.09 2.93
N LEU A 79 7.27 6.11 3.74
CA LEU A 79 8.48 6.93 3.62
C LEU A 79 9.76 6.12 3.89
N LEU A 80 9.75 5.24 4.89
CA LEU A 80 10.87 4.33 5.15
C LEU A 80 11.07 3.37 3.99
N ALA A 81 9.99 2.83 3.41
CA ALA A 81 10.09 1.95 2.26
C ALA A 81 10.71 2.64 1.03
N VAL A 82 10.36 3.89 0.78
CA VAL A 82 10.97 4.71 -0.27
C VAL A 82 12.45 4.99 0.03
N ARG A 83 12.74 5.48 1.23
CA ARG A 83 14.09 5.94 1.62
C ARG A 83 15.09 4.78 1.69
N GLU A 84 14.69 3.69 2.32
CA GLU A 84 15.55 2.53 2.55
C GLU A 84 15.49 1.53 1.40
N ARG A 85 14.55 1.70 0.46
CA ARG A 85 14.25 0.72 -0.61
C ARG A 85 14.01 -0.67 -0.02
N ARG A 86 13.31 -0.69 1.12
CA ARG A 86 13.10 -1.87 1.95
C ARG A 86 11.66 -2.01 2.37
N LEU A 87 11.12 -3.21 2.30
CA LEU A 87 9.84 -3.54 2.91
C LEU A 87 10.05 -4.63 3.95
N LEU A 88 9.52 -4.41 5.15
CA LEU A 88 9.66 -5.30 6.28
C LEU A 88 8.35 -6.09 6.46
N PHE A 89 8.47 -7.40 6.64
CA PHE A 89 7.31 -8.27 6.86
C PHE A 89 7.58 -9.26 7.97
N ILE A 90 6.50 -9.65 8.65
CA ILE A 90 6.48 -10.90 9.42
C ILE A 90 5.83 -11.96 8.56
N ARG A 91 6.48 -13.10 8.46
CA ARG A 91 5.87 -14.29 7.90
C ARG A 91 5.79 -15.37 8.95
N GLY A 92 4.57 -15.84 9.24
CA GLY A 92 4.37 -17.07 9.99
C GLY A 92 4.67 -18.26 9.10
N GLY A 93 5.35 -19.28 9.64
CA GLY A 93 5.39 -20.59 9.00
C GLY A 93 3.97 -21.07 8.69
N THR A 94 3.77 -21.63 7.50
CA THR A 94 2.49 -22.20 7.06
C THR A 94 1.97 -23.22 8.09
N LEU A 95 0.96 -22.84 8.86
CA LEU A 95 0.03 -23.63 9.71
C LEU A 95 0.60 -24.65 10.73
N THR A 96 1.86 -25.05 10.66
CA THR A 96 2.40 -26.21 11.41
C THR A 96 3.59 -25.88 12.31
N ARG A 97 4.27 -24.75 12.11
CA ARG A 97 5.33 -24.26 13.00
C ARG A 97 5.05 -22.82 13.39
N ARG A 98 4.85 -22.57 14.68
CA ARG A 98 4.67 -21.23 15.29
C ARG A 98 5.98 -20.41 15.28
N GLU A 99 6.76 -20.51 14.21
CA GLU A 99 7.96 -19.69 14.01
C GLU A 99 7.57 -18.50 13.12
N TYR A 100 7.57 -17.31 13.73
CA TYR A 100 7.51 -16.07 12.98
C TYR A 100 8.93 -15.71 12.53
N ARG A 101 9.09 -15.42 11.24
CA ARG A 101 10.35 -14.96 10.66
C ARG A 101 10.18 -13.55 10.12
N TYR A 102 11.12 -12.69 10.47
CA TYR A 102 11.23 -11.35 9.91
C TYR A 102 11.90 -11.43 8.54
N PHE A 103 11.28 -10.83 7.54
CA PHE A 103 11.80 -10.75 6.18
C PHE A 103 12.01 -9.29 5.79
N ILE A 104 13.15 -9.05 5.14
CA ILE A 104 13.50 -7.76 4.54
C ILE A 104 13.52 -7.98 3.03
N TYR A 105 12.61 -7.32 2.33
CA TYR A 105 12.68 -7.23 0.87
C TYR A 105 13.41 -5.96 0.49
N GLU A 106 14.51 -6.11 -0.25
CA GLU A 106 15.33 -5.00 -0.72
C GLU A 106 15.14 -4.84 -2.24
N GLY A 107 15.02 -3.61 -2.72
CA GLY A 107 15.01 -3.36 -4.17
C GLY A 107 14.22 -2.15 -4.61
N LEU A 108 14.38 -1.78 -5.88
CA LEU A 108 13.69 -0.63 -6.48
C LEU A 108 12.17 -0.74 -6.45
N ALA A 109 11.63 -1.97 -6.48
CA ALA A 109 10.20 -2.22 -6.34
C ALA A 109 9.62 -1.68 -5.03
N ALA A 110 10.40 -1.57 -3.95
CA ALA A 110 9.95 -1.03 -2.67
C ALA A 110 9.55 0.45 -2.75
N VAL A 111 10.09 1.21 -3.71
CA VAL A 111 9.81 2.64 -3.87
C VAL A 111 8.35 2.89 -4.26
N PRO A 112 7.83 2.36 -5.38
CA PRO A 112 6.44 2.60 -5.74
C PRO A 112 5.45 2.01 -4.71
N TYR A 113 5.74 0.87 -4.07
CA TYR A 113 4.92 0.41 -2.94
C TYR A 113 4.94 1.38 -1.76
N GLY A 114 6.11 1.90 -1.39
CA GLY A 114 6.24 2.90 -0.35
C GLY A 114 5.41 4.15 -0.65
N LEU A 115 5.44 4.63 -1.89
CA LEU A 115 4.59 5.74 -2.34
C LEU A 115 3.09 5.41 -2.27
N ALA A 116 2.67 4.20 -2.67
CA ALA A 116 1.28 3.76 -2.56
C ALA A 116 0.82 3.71 -1.09
N ILE A 117 1.68 3.21 -0.19
CA ILE A 117 1.45 3.22 1.26
C ILE A 117 1.34 4.66 1.78
N THR A 118 2.21 5.57 1.33
CA THR A 118 2.14 6.99 1.69
C THR A 118 0.80 7.62 1.27
N ILE A 119 0.27 7.29 0.08
CA ILE A 119 -1.06 7.75 -0.34
C ILE A 119 -2.14 7.26 0.61
N ALA A 120 -2.14 5.97 0.96
CA ALA A 120 -3.11 5.40 1.91
C ALA A 120 -3.04 6.08 3.28
N GLY A 121 -1.83 6.34 3.79
CA GLY A 121 -1.64 7.06 5.05
C GLY A 121 -2.14 8.51 4.98
N THR A 122 -1.92 9.19 3.84
CA THR A 122 -2.42 10.56 3.59
C THR A 122 -3.95 10.61 3.60
N LEU A 123 -4.60 9.61 2.98
CA LEU A 123 -6.07 9.51 2.94
C LEU A 123 -6.71 9.37 4.33
N LEU A 124 -5.98 8.84 5.31
CA LEU A 124 -6.44 8.76 6.70
C LEU A 124 -6.06 10.02 7.48
N ALA A 125 -4.82 10.48 7.35
CA ALA A 125 -4.28 11.58 8.13
C ALA A 125 -4.96 12.91 7.79
N VAL A 126 -5.17 13.23 6.51
CA VAL A 126 -5.69 14.53 6.09
C VAL A 126 -7.11 14.77 6.63
N PRO A 127 -8.09 13.87 6.45
CA PRO A 127 -9.41 14.06 7.04
C PRO A 127 -9.38 14.17 8.56
N ALA A 128 -8.54 13.37 9.24
CA ALA A 128 -8.40 13.44 10.69
C ALA A 128 -7.84 14.80 11.15
N VAL A 129 -6.83 15.33 10.46
CA VAL A 129 -6.28 16.67 10.73
C VAL A 129 -7.34 17.75 10.51
N LEU A 130 -8.09 17.71 9.40
CA LEU A 130 -9.15 18.68 9.13
C LEU A 130 -10.22 18.67 10.21
N PHE A 131 -10.68 17.49 10.63
CA PHE A 131 -11.65 17.36 11.71
C PHE A 131 -11.10 17.90 13.05
N LEU A 132 -9.85 17.55 13.40
CA LEU A 132 -9.20 18.05 14.62
C LEU A 132 -8.95 19.58 14.58
N ALA A 133 -8.78 20.15 13.39
CA ALA A 133 -8.69 21.59 13.16
C ALA A 133 -10.05 22.32 13.22
N GLY A 134 -11.16 21.60 13.43
CA GLY A 134 -12.49 22.16 13.58
C GLY A 134 -13.31 22.26 12.29
N VAL A 135 -12.92 21.54 11.23
CA VAL A 135 -13.78 21.42 10.05
C VAL A 135 -14.96 20.50 10.38
N GLU A 136 -16.18 21.00 10.19
CA GLU A 136 -17.40 20.26 10.49
C GLU A 136 -17.54 18.98 9.62
N PRO A 137 -17.91 17.83 10.20
CA PRO A 137 -18.07 16.56 9.45
C PRO A 137 -19.03 16.67 8.26
N GLU A 138 -20.10 17.44 8.39
CA GLU A 138 -21.08 17.68 7.34
C GLU A 138 -20.46 18.41 6.15
N ALA A 139 -19.59 19.40 6.41
CA ALA A 139 -18.88 20.12 5.37
C ALA A 139 -17.86 19.21 4.66
N MET A 140 -17.13 18.38 5.43
CA MET A 140 -16.21 17.38 4.86
C MET A 140 -16.97 16.38 3.97
N ARG A 141 -18.10 15.86 4.44
CA ARG A 141 -18.95 14.93 3.69
C ARG A 141 -19.50 15.59 2.42
N ALA A 142 -20.01 16.81 2.53
CA ALA A 142 -20.53 17.56 1.38
C ALA A 142 -19.44 17.79 0.33
N ALA A 143 -18.21 18.11 0.74
CA ALA A 143 -17.08 18.26 -0.17
C ALA A 143 -16.74 16.97 -0.93
N VAL A 144 -16.74 15.82 -0.24
CA VAL A 144 -16.50 14.50 -0.87
C VAL A 144 -17.64 14.15 -1.84
N LEU A 145 -18.89 14.38 -1.44
CA LEU A 145 -20.06 14.05 -2.25
C LEU A 145 -20.26 15.00 -3.44
N ALA A 146 -19.76 16.24 -3.36
CA ALA A 146 -19.80 17.18 -4.47
C ALA A 146 -18.97 16.69 -5.66
N ARG A 147 -17.86 15.98 -5.39
CA ARG A 147 -16.93 15.51 -6.42
C ARG A 147 -16.33 14.13 -6.09
N PRO A 148 -17.15 13.06 -6.05
CA PRO A 148 -16.71 11.74 -5.59
C PRO A 148 -15.65 11.11 -6.51
N HIS A 149 -15.68 11.48 -7.78
CA HIS A 149 -14.71 11.11 -8.82
C HIS A 149 -13.28 11.60 -8.56
N LEU A 150 -13.06 12.59 -7.68
CA LEU A 150 -11.71 12.97 -7.27
C LEU A 150 -11.02 11.86 -6.46
N LEU A 151 -11.75 10.90 -5.89
CA LEU A 151 -11.18 9.69 -5.28
C LEU A 151 -10.44 8.80 -6.30
N LEU A 152 -10.69 8.98 -7.60
CA LEU A 152 -9.96 8.29 -8.65
C LEU A 152 -8.49 8.72 -8.72
N ILE A 153 -8.14 9.92 -8.24
CA ILE A 153 -6.76 10.38 -8.18
C ILE A 153 -5.94 9.52 -7.21
N PRO A 154 -6.25 9.46 -5.90
CA PRO A 154 -5.49 8.65 -4.97
C PRO A 154 -5.69 7.14 -5.22
N GLY A 155 -6.89 6.70 -5.62
CA GLY A 155 -7.15 5.30 -5.96
C GLY A 155 -6.36 4.84 -7.19
N GLY A 156 -6.42 5.61 -8.28
CA GLY A 156 -5.66 5.35 -9.51
C GLY A 156 -4.15 5.44 -9.29
N SER A 157 -3.68 6.44 -8.52
CA SER A 157 -2.26 6.55 -8.15
C SER A 157 -1.79 5.34 -7.34
N GLY A 158 -2.58 4.90 -6.36
CA GLY A 158 -2.28 3.72 -5.55
C GLY A 158 -2.15 2.45 -6.40
N LEU A 159 -3.11 2.21 -7.31
CA LEU A 159 -3.09 1.05 -8.21
C LEU A 159 -1.92 1.11 -9.21
N LEU A 160 -1.68 2.29 -9.80
CA LEU A 160 -0.58 2.51 -10.73
C LEU A 160 0.77 2.20 -10.06
N LEU A 161 1.00 2.75 -8.88
CA LEU A 161 2.21 2.51 -8.10
C LEU A 161 2.33 1.04 -7.68
N HIS A 162 1.23 0.41 -7.24
CA HIS A 162 1.24 -1.01 -6.93
C HIS A 162 1.62 -1.86 -8.15
N GLY A 163 1.05 -1.56 -9.32
CA GLY A 163 1.36 -2.21 -10.59
C GLY A 163 2.82 -2.01 -11.01
N LEU A 164 3.36 -0.79 -10.89
CA LEU A 164 4.78 -0.51 -11.14
C LEU A 164 5.68 -1.31 -10.20
N GLY A 165 5.31 -1.44 -8.93
CA GLY A 165 6.00 -2.29 -7.97
C GLY A 165 6.07 -3.75 -8.42
N PHE A 166 4.96 -4.30 -8.93
CA PHE A 166 4.91 -5.64 -9.51
C PHE A 166 5.81 -5.77 -10.75
N CYS A 167 5.71 -4.82 -11.70
CA CYS A 167 6.50 -4.86 -12.94
C CYS A 167 8.01 -4.80 -12.67
N ILE A 168 8.44 -3.90 -11.78
CA ILE A 168 9.86 -3.77 -11.38
C ILE A 168 10.29 -5.02 -10.60
N GLY A 169 9.41 -5.49 -9.72
CA GLY A 169 9.64 -6.60 -8.82
C GLY A 169 9.87 -7.95 -9.49
N PHE A 170 9.15 -8.21 -10.57
CA PHE A 170 9.20 -9.46 -11.32
C PHE A 170 9.96 -9.37 -12.65
N GLY A 171 10.42 -8.19 -13.04
CA GLY A 171 11.14 -7.92 -14.29
C GLY A 171 12.59 -8.42 -14.31
N ARG A 172 12.80 -9.70 -14.01
CA ARG A 172 14.13 -10.34 -14.05
C ARG A 172 14.45 -10.93 -15.42
N GLU A 173 15.69 -10.76 -15.84
CA GLU A 173 16.26 -11.48 -16.98
C GLU A 173 16.54 -12.94 -16.60
N ALA A 174 16.22 -13.87 -17.51
CA ALA A 174 16.47 -15.29 -17.31
C ALA A 174 17.96 -15.60 -17.39
N GLN A 175 18.55 -16.10 -16.29
CA GLN A 175 19.98 -16.42 -16.23
C GLN A 175 20.29 -17.85 -16.70
N SER A 176 19.28 -18.73 -16.76
CA SER A 176 19.43 -20.10 -17.26
C SER A 176 18.15 -20.59 -17.98
N PRO A 177 18.22 -21.69 -18.75
CA PRO A 177 17.05 -22.29 -19.39
C PRO A 177 15.98 -22.77 -18.40
N HIS A 178 16.38 -23.28 -17.23
CA HIS A 178 15.45 -23.66 -16.15
C HIS A 178 14.79 -22.43 -15.52
N ASP A 179 15.49 -21.31 -15.42
CA ASP A 179 14.90 -20.04 -14.98
C ASP A 179 13.82 -19.55 -15.95
N ARG A 180 13.93 -19.81 -17.25
CA ARG A 180 12.90 -19.41 -18.22
C ARG A 180 11.55 -20.05 -17.93
N VAL A 181 11.54 -21.32 -17.52
CA VAL A 181 10.30 -22.04 -17.17
C VAL A 181 9.70 -21.50 -15.87
N ALA A 182 10.54 -21.23 -14.86
CA ALA A 182 10.09 -20.63 -13.61
C ALA A 182 9.56 -19.19 -13.82
N ILE A 183 10.24 -18.39 -14.65
CA ILE A 183 9.78 -17.05 -15.05
C ILE A 183 8.46 -17.14 -15.81
N ALA A 184 8.33 -18.06 -16.77
CA ALA A 184 7.09 -18.22 -17.54
C ALA A 184 5.89 -18.61 -16.67
N LEU A 185 6.08 -19.49 -15.68
CA LEU A 185 4.97 -20.01 -14.86
C LEU A 185 4.60 -19.09 -13.69
N LEU A 186 5.56 -18.38 -13.09
CA LEU A 186 5.35 -17.63 -11.85
C LEU A 186 5.50 -16.11 -12.03
N HIS A 187 6.45 -15.65 -12.86
CA HIS A 187 6.69 -14.23 -13.05
C HIS A 187 5.79 -13.61 -14.11
N LEU A 188 5.50 -14.33 -15.20
CA LEU A 188 4.69 -13.81 -16.30
C LEU A 188 3.26 -13.45 -15.86
N PRO A 189 2.52 -14.28 -15.09
CA PRO A 189 1.19 -13.89 -14.60
C PRO A 189 1.25 -12.69 -13.67
N ALA A 190 2.28 -12.59 -12.83
CA ALA A 190 2.46 -11.48 -11.91
C ALA A 190 2.84 -10.18 -12.63
N LEU A 191 3.66 -10.26 -13.69
CA LEU A 191 3.97 -9.14 -14.59
C LEU A 191 2.73 -8.69 -15.34
N LEU A 192 1.92 -9.62 -15.86
CA LEU A 192 0.66 -9.31 -16.53
C LEU A 192 -0.31 -8.64 -15.56
N GLY A 193 -0.45 -9.16 -14.34
CA GLY A 193 -1.22 -8.52 -13.27
C GLY A 193 -0.71 -7.12 -12.97
N GLY A 194 0.61 -6.93 -12.87
CA GLY A 194 1.25 -5.62 -12.72
C GLY A 194 0.90 -4.66 -13.86
N LEU A 195 0.99 -5.10 -15.11
CA LEU A 195 0.65 -4.30 -16.30
C LEU A 195 -0.84 -3.92 -16.33
N ILE A 196 -1.73 -4.85 -15.96
CA ILE A 196 -3.16 -4.56 -15.84
C ILE A 196 -3.39 -3.48 -14.79
N LEU A 197 -2.73 -3.57 -13.63
CA LEU A 197 -2.82 -2.55 -12.58
C LEU A 197 -2.25 -1.19 -13.01
N VAL A 198 -1.14 -1.18 -13.77
CA VAL A 198 -0.58 0.04 -14.35
C VAL A 198 -1.57 0.68 -15.32
N ALA A 199 -2.13 -0.09 -16.25
CA ALA A 199 -3.08 0.42 -17.23
C ALA A 199 -4.37 0.94 -16.56
N LEU A 200 -4.95 0.16 -15.65
CA LEU A 200 -6.14 0.54 -14.90
C LEU A 200 -5.88 1.76 -14.02
N GLY A 201 -4.82 1.73 -13.21
CA GLY A 201 -4.45 2.83 -12.33
C GLY A 201 -4.18 4.12 -13.10
N GLY A 202 -3.46 4.03 -14.21
CA GLY A 202 -3.21 5.15 -15.12
C GLY A 202 -4.49 5.72 -15.72
N ALA A 203 -5.43 4.87 -16.14
CA ALA A 203 -6.73 5.32 -16.65
C ALA A 203 -7.56 6.04 -15.58
N LEU A 204 -7.68 5.47 -14.37
CA LEU A 204 -8.42 6.10 -13.27
C LEU A 204 -7.79 7.43 -12.86
N LEU A 205 -6.46 7.47 -12.75
CA LEU A 205 -5.73 8.70 -12.45
C LEU A 205 -5.96 9.77 -13.52
N ALA A 206 -5.88 9.40 -14.80
CA ALA A 206 -6.12 10.33 -15.91
C ALA A 206 -7.55 10.89 -15.90
N ILE A 207 -8.54 10.05 -15.60
CA ILE A 207 -9.94 10.47 -15.46
C ILE A 207 -10.08 11.48 -14.31
N GLY A 208 -9.57 11.14 -13.12
CA GLY A 208 -9.63 12.02 -11.96
C GLY A 208 -8.88 13.34 -12.15
N LEU A 209 -7.70 13.31 -12.79
CA LEU A 209 -6.94 14.52 -13.10
C LEU A 209 -7.64 15.39 -14.15
N THR A 210 -8.27 14.80 -15.15
CA THR A 210 -9.03 15.55 -16.16
C THR A 210 -10.18 16.31 -15.51
N GLU A 211 -10.89 15.65 -14.61
CA GLU A 211 -11.97 16.27 -13.86
C GLU A 211 -11.46 17.36 -12.90
N TRP A 212 -10.34 17.13 -12.23
CA TRP A 212 -9.73 18.11 -11.32
C TRP A 212 -9.23 19.36 -12.04
N LEU A 213 -8.48 19.19 -13.13
CA LEU A 213 -7.80 20.27 -13.84
C LEU A 213 -8.69 20.92 -14.92
N ALA A 214 -9.63 20.18 -15.51
CA ALA A 214 -10.48 20.63 -16.61
C ALA A 214 -11.93 20.09 -16.49
N PRO A 215 -12.69 20.51 -15.47
CA PRO A 215 -14.02 19.96 -15.17
C PRO A 215 -15.04 20.11 -16.32
N ALA A 216 -14.94 21.18 -17.13
CA ALA A 216 -15.79 21.37 -18.31
C ALA A 216 -15.53 20.30 -19.39
N VAL A 217 -14.25 19.94 -19.60
CA VAL A 217 -13.86 18.89 -20.57
C VAL A 217 -14.32 17.53 -20.09
N PHE A 218 -14.16 17.24 -18.80
CA PHE A 218 -14.65 16.00 -18.20
C PHE A 218 -16.16 15.86 -18.39
N ARG A 219 -16.94 16.91 -18.08
CA ARG A 219 -18.39 16.90 -18.22
C ARG A 219 -18.83 16.65 -19.67
N ALA A 220 -18.30 17.41 -20.62
CA ALA A 220 -18.65 17.25 -22.04
C ALA A 220 -18.33 15.84 -22.56
N ARG A 221 -17.19 15.27 -22.16
CA ARG A 221 -16.82 13.90 -22.54
C ARG A 221 -17.71 12.86 -21.86
N PHE A 222 -18.00 13.02 -20.58
CA PHE A 222 -18.89 12.12 -19.85
C PHE A 222 -20.29 12.10 -20.47
N GLU A 223 -20.85 13.28 -20.76
CA GLU A 223 -22.14 13.44 -21.43
C GLU A 223 -22.14 12.81 -22.83
N SER A 224 -21.04 12.93 -23.58
CA SER A 224 -20.93 12.31 -24.91
C SER A 224 -20.90 10.77 -24.89
N LEU A 225 -20.35 10.17 -23.83
CA LEU A 225 -20.17 8.72 -23.72
C LEU A 225 -21.35 8.03 -23.05
N PHE A 226 -21.94 8.66 -22.04
CA PHE A 226 -22.96 8.07 -21.19
C PHE A 226 -24.33 8.74 -21.31
N GLY A 227 -24.46 9.76 -22.18
CA GLY A 227 -25.63 10.64 -22.21
C GLY A 227 -25.64 11.59 -21.02
N ASN A 228 -26.69 12.40 -20.86
CA ASN A 228 -26.84 13.26 -19.68
C ASN A 228 -27.29 12.40 -18.47
N PRO A 229 -26.42 12.14 -17.47
CA PRO A 229 -26.77 11.26 -16.36
C PRO A 229 -27.58 11.98 -15.26
N TRP A 230 -27.73 13.31 -15.35
CA TRP A 230 -28.37 14.14 -14.34
C TRP A 230 -29.62 14.80 -14.91
N PRO A 231 -30.80 14.14 -14.86
CA PRO A 231 -32.06 14.71 -15.37
C PRO A 231 -32.64 15.85 -14.50
N PHE A 232 -31.86 16.41 -13.57
CA PHE A 232 -32.32 17.38 -12.57
C PHE A 232 -31.51 18.68 -12.54
N SER A 233 -30.75 19.01 -13.59
CA SER A 233 -30.22 20.36 -13.78
C SER A 233 -31.28 21.31 -14.32
#